data_AF-A0A1V9Z832-F1
#
_entry.id   AF-A0A1V9Z832-F1
#
_cell.length_a   1.000
_cell.length_b   1.000
_cell.length_c   1.000
_cell.angle_alpha   90.00
_cell.angle_beta   90.00
_cell.angle_gamma   90.00
#
_symmetry.space_group_name_H-M   'P 1'
#
loop_
_entity.id
_entity.type
_entity.pdbx_description
1 polymer ?
#
loop_
_entity_poly.entity_id
_entity_poly.type
_entity_poly.pdbx_seq_one_letter_code
_entity_poly.pdbx_strand_id
1 'polypeptide(L)'
;MCYGAPSGGKNKIMTPVSLQHLTKATREMFRAAVFTVQFTIRIQRLCLERQRAIQPEEEKAMTNMLNVYFEATRSWLAKEIRAPILSILQDPTLTLAIEAPNKGLKKKFNGLFARKQINSTHNILQLKVDANITPRVRVKGIVDAIFKTTEKTSSVPDAILKFLSKLASDGVYFPPEYLSEEEKSGLEFNVLGATRNMSVDDLSHSRFNLVTLAFVLARVAVPNLVLQPWTCGIGGRVRPAKQVEGNLKILATALYVLCMEVVPFLPEKPSYPNPRAVS
;
A
#
# COMPACT_ATOMS: atom_id res chain seq x y z
N MET A 1 -66.73 -48.73 42.67
CA MET A 1 -65.33 -49.20 42.62
C MET A 1 -65.29 -50.51 41.85
N CYS A 2 -64.83 -50.49 40.60
CA CYS A 2 -64.35 -51.67 39.89
C CYS A 2 -63.19 -51.21 39.01
N TYR A 3 -61.98 -51.67 39.35
CA TYR A 3 -60.74 -51.42 38.63
C TYR A 3 -60.78 -52.15 37.27
N GLY A 4 -60.65 -51.42 36.17
CA GLY A 4 -60.39 -51.97 34.84
C GLY A 4 -58.92 -51.73 34.47
N ALA A 5 -58.12 -52.79 34.48
CA ALA A 5 -56.72 -52.77 34.07
C ALA A 5 -56.57 -52.41 32.57
N PRO A 6 -55.56 -51.63 32.17
CA PRO A 6 -55.29 -51.37 30.77
C PRO A 6 -54.64 -52.60 30.12
N SER A 7 -55.36 -53.17 29.15
CA SER A 7 -54.94 -54.27 28.29
C SER A 7 -53.75 -53.87 27.40
N GLY A 8 -52.65 -54.59 27.59
CA GLY A 8 -51.67 -55.00 26.57
C GLY A 8 -51.42 -54.06 25.40
N GLY A 9 -50.42 -53.19 25.55
CA GLY A 9 -49.75 -52.57 24.41
C GLY A 9 -49.19 -53.64 23.47
N LYS A 10 -49.82 -53.78 22.30
CA LYS A 10 -49.34 -54.65 21.23
C LYS A 10 -48.00 -54.10 20.73
N ASN A 11 -46.89 -54.72 21.15
CA ASN A 11 -45.60 -54.56 20.50
C ASN A 11 -45.76 -54.95 19.03
N LYS A 12 -45.88 -53.95 18.16
CA LYS A 12 -45.96 -54.11 16.72
C LYS A 12 -44.56 -54.52 16.26
N ILE A 13 -44.30 -55.83 16.24
CA ILE A 13 -43.08 -56.43 15.71
C ILE A 13 -42.93 -55.93 14.27
N MET A 14 -41.93 -55.07 14.05
CA MET A 14 -41.61 -54.53 12.72
C MET A 14 -41.28 -55.71 11.82
N THR A 15 -42.09 -55.95 10.79
CA THR A 15 -41.92 -57.06 9.86
C THR A 15 -40.56 -56.91 9.14
N PRO A 16 -39.85 -58.01 8.84
CA PRO A 16 -38.47 -57.98 8.30
C PRO A 16 -38.35 -57.20 6.97
N VAL A 17 -39.45 -57.05 6.23
CA VAL A 17 -39.54 -56.25 5.00
C VAL A 17 -39.31 -54.76 5.26
N SER A 18 -39.85 -54.20 6.36
CA SER A 18 -39.72 -52.78 6.70
C SER A 18 -38.28 -52.37 7.07
N LEU A 19 -37.53 -53.27 7.72
CA LEU A 19 -36.11 -53.12 8.02
C LEU A 19 -35.23 -53.15 6.75
N GLN A 20 -35.60 -53.98 5.76
CA GLN A 20 -34.89 -54.03 4.48
C GLN A 20 -35.10 -52.78 3.61
N HIS A 21 -36.28 -52.16 3.66
CA HIS A 21 -36.52 -50.88 2.97
C HIS A 21 -35.80 -49.72 3.65
N LEU A 22 -35.75 -49.69 4.98
CA LEU A 22 -35.03 -48.66 5.73
C LEU A 22 -33.52 -48.72 5.46
N THR A 23 -32.93 -49.92 5.46
CA THR A 23 -31.50 -50.11 5.19
C THR A 23 -31.11 -49.77 3.75
N LYS A 24 -31.97 -50.06 2.76
CA LYS A 24 -31.78 -49.61 1.36
C LYS A 24 -31.85 -48.08 1.26
N ALA A 25 -32.81 -47.43 1.90
CA ALA A 25 -32.94 -45.98 1.91
C ALA A 25 -31.72 -45.29 2.54
N THR A 26 -31.21 -45.79 3.68
CA THR A 26 -30.00 -45.25 4.32
C THR A 26 -28.76 -45.39 3.43
N ARG A 27 -28.62 -46.49 2.69
CA ARG A 27 -27.51 -46.69 1.74
C ARG A 27 -27.55 -45.69 0.59
N GLU A 28 -28.73 -45.43 0.04
CA GLU A 28 -28.89 -44.45 -1.03
C GLU A 28 -28.68 -43.01 -0.54
N MET A 29 -29.12 -42.67 0.68
CA MET A 29 -28.80 -41.37 1.30
C MET A 29 -27.29 -41.19 1.51
N PHE A 30 -26.58 -42.23 1.97
CA PHE A 30 -25.13 -42.19 2.12
C PHE A 30 -24.43 -42.01 0.76
N ARG A 31 -24.88 -42.72 -0.29
CA ARG A 31 -24.38 -42.54 -1.66
C ARG A 31 -24.60 -41.11 -2.17
N ALA A 32 -25.80 -40.57 -1.98
CA ALA A 32 -26.13 -39.19 -2.35
C ALA A 32 -25.22 -38.19 -1.61
N ALA A 33 -25.01 -38.37 -0.30
CA ALA A 33 -24.09 -37.53 0.47
C ALA A 33 -22.65 -37.59 -0.06
N VAL A 34 -22.14 -38.79 -0.36
CA VAL A 34 -20.81 -38.97 -0.96
C VAL A 34 -20.72 -38.29 -2.33
N PHE A 35 -21.74 -38.44 -3.18
CA PHE A 35 -21.77 -37.77 -4.48
C PHE A 35 -21.81 -36.24 -4.35
N THR A 36 -22.56 -35.69 -3.39
CA THR A 36 -22.58 -34.24 -3.12
C THR A 36 -21.20 -33.74 -2.70
N VAL A 37 -20.49 -34.48 -1.83
CA VAL A 37 -19.12 -34.13 -1.43
C VAL A 37 -18.16 -34.20 -2.63
N GLN A 38 -18.19 -35.28 -3.40
CA GLN A 38 -17.35 -35.43 -4.60
C GLN A 38 -17.64 -34.36 -5.65
N PHE A 39 -18.93 -34.04 -5.87
CA PHE A 39 -19.36 -32.99 -6.78
C PHE A 39 -18.83 -31.63 -6.33
N THR A 40 -18.97 -31.29 -5.06
CA THR A 40 -18.44 -30.04 -4.50
C THR A 40 -16.93 -29.92 -4.70
N ILE A 41 -16.17 -30.98 -4.40
CA ILE A 41 -14.72 -31.01 -4.61
C ILE A 41 -14.37 -30.83 -6.10
N ARG A 42 -15.10 -31.49 -7.00
CA ARG A 42 -14.85 -31.40 -8.45
C ARG A 42 -15.14 -30.01 -8.99
N ILE A 43 -16.24 -29.38 -8.55
CA ILE A 43 -16.56 -27.98 -8.90
C ILE A 43 -15.47 -27.04 -8.38
N GLN A 44 -15.02 -27.19 -7.13
CA GLN A 44 -13.93 -26.37 -6.59
C GLN A 44 -12.65 -26.50 -7.42
N ARG A 45 -12.26 -27.72 -7.82
CA ARG A 45 -11.10 -27.95 -8.68
C ARG A 45 -11.24 -27.28 -10.05
N LEU A 46 -12.39 -27.45 -10.71
CA LEU A 46 -12.65 -26.81 -12.00
C LEU A 46 -12.64 -25.29 -11.92
N CYS A 47 -13.20 -24.71 -10.84
CA CYS A 47 -13.14 -23.27 -10.59
C CYS A 47 -11.69 -22.78 -10.42
N LEU A 48 -10.87 -23.51 -9.65
CA LEU A 48 -9.46 -23.17 -9.46
C LEU A 48 -8.64 -23.31 -10.75
N GLU A 49 -8.86 -24.38 -11.52
CA GLU A 49 -8.22 -24.60 -12.83
C GLU A 49 -8.57 -23.48 -13.81
N ARG A 50 -9.85 -23.10 -13.87
CA ARG A 50 -10.30 -21.97 -14.68
C ARG A 50 -9.66 -20.66 -14.26
N GLN A 51 -9.61 -20.38 -12.95
CA GLN A 51 -8.96 -19.15 -12.45
C GLN A 51 -7.46 -19.13 -12.77
N ARG A 52 -6.75 -20.25 -12.63
CA ARG A 52 -5.34 -20.37 -13.02
C ARG A 52 -5.11 -20.13 -14.50
N ALA A 53 -6.03 -20.57 -15.36
CA ALA A 53 -5.92 -20.34 -16.81
C ALA A 53 -6.09 -18.85 -17.18
N ILE A 54 -6.89 -18.11 -16.41
CA ILE A 54 -7.20 -16.68 -16.65
C ILE A 54 -6.16 -15.75 -15.99
N GLN A 55 -5.53 -16.19 -14.90
CA GLN A 55 -4.50 -15.44 -14.17
C GLN A 55 -3.48 -14.69 -15.05
N PRO A 56 -2.78 -15.33 -16.01
CA PRO A 56 -1.76 -14.63 -16.80
C PRO A 56 -2.36 -13.53 -17.70
N GLU A 57 -3.61 -13.70 -18.15
CA GLU A 57 -4.31 -12.70 -18.94
C GLU A 57 -4.69 -11.49 -18.07
N GLU A 58 -5.19 -11.73 -16.85
CA GLU A 58 -5.52 -10.67 -15.90
C GLU A 58 -4.28 -9.90 -15.42
N GLU A 59 -3.17 -10.61 -15.18
CA GLU A 59 -1.89 -10.00 -14.82
C GLU A 59 -1.36 -9.09 -15.95
N LYS A 60 -1.45 -9.56 -17.19
CA LYS A 60 -1.09 -8.77 -18.38
C LYS A 60 -2.01 -7.56 -18.53
N ALA A 61 -3.32 -7.72 -18.29
CA ALA A 61 -4.27 -6.62 -18.29
C ALA A 61 -3.93 -5.59 -17.21
N MET A 62 -3.59 -6.02 -15.99
CA MET A 62 -3.16 -5.14 -14.91
C MET A 62 -1.86 -4.41 -15.26
N THR A 63 -0.89 -5.08 -15.87
CA THR A 63 0.35 -4.45 -16.37
C THR A 63 0.05 -3.30 -17.33
N ASN A 64 -0.85 -3.53 -18.28
CA ASN A 64 -1.25 -2.51 -19.25
C ASN A 64 -1.97 -1.34 -18.57
N MET A 65 -2.87 -1.61 -17.63
CA MET A 65 -3.55 -0.58 -16.84
C MET A 65 -2.54 0.26 -16.06
N LEU A 66 -1.59 -0.37 -15.36
CA LEU A 66 -0.54 0.31 -14.62
C LEU A 66 0.25 1.28 -15.50
N ASN A 67 0.65 0.87 -16.70
CA ASN A 67 1.41 1.74 -17.62
C ASN A 67 0.57 2.94 -18.11
N VAL A 68 -0.69 2.71 -18.49
CA VAL A 68 -1.58 3.78 -18.97
C VAL A 68 -1.88 4.78 -17.85
N TYR A 69 -2.21 4.28 -16.66
CA TYR A 69 -2.57 5.14 -15.54
C TYR A 69 -1.36 5.77 -14.85
N PHE A 70 -0.17 5.17 -14.96
CA PHE A 70 1.07 5.80 -14.54
C PHE A 70 1.27 7.13 -15.27
N GLU A 71 1.15 7.11 -16.60
CA GLU A 71 1.30 8.30 -17.44
C GLU A 71 0.22 9.35 -17.20
N ALA A 72 -1.03 8.91 -17.06
CA ALA A 72 -2.15 9.79 -16.73
C ALA A 72 -1.98 10.46 -15.35
N THR A 73 -1.62 9.68 -14.34
CA THR A 73 -1.41 10.16 -12.96
C THR A 73 -0.20 11.08 -12.89
N ARG A 74 0.89 10.75 -13.58
CA ARG A 74 2.08 11.60 -13.70
C ARG A 74 1.73 12.96 -14.28
N SER A 75 0.98 12.98 -15.39
CA SER A 75 0.58 14.21 -16.08
C SER A 75 -0.37 15.09 -15.25
N TRP A 76 -1.26 14.46 -14.50
CA TRP A 76 -2.16 15.15 -13.57
C TRP A 76 -1.37 15.75 -12.39
N LEU A 77 -0.62 14.93 -11.65
CA LEU A 77 0.16 15.38 -10.50
C LEU A 77 1.20 16.44 -10.87
N ALA A 78 1.81 16.36 -12.06
CA ALA A 78 2.78 17.33 -12.52
C ALA A 78 2.23 18.76 -12.57
N LYS A 79 0.92 18.94 -12.82
CA LYS A 79 0.26 20.26 -12.81
C LYS A 79 0.16 20.81 -11.39
N GLU A 80 -0.19 19.96 -10.44
CA GLU A 80 -0.49 20.31 -9.06
C GLU A 80 0.78 20.62 -8.25
N ILE A 81 1.82 19.80 -8.41
CA ILE A 81 3.09 19.99 -7.69
C ILE A 81 4.07 20.89 -8.45
N ARG A 82 3.68 21.41 -9.62
CA ARG A 82 4.54 22.29 -10.43
C ARG A 82 5.05 23.47 -9.62
N ALA A 83 4.15 24.17 -8.94
CA ALA A 83 4.47 25.36 -8.17
C ALA A 83 5.46 25.10 -7.02
N PRO A 84 5.22 24.12 -6.12
CA PRO A 84 6.18 23.84 -5.04
C PRO A 84 7.54 23.35 -5.56
N ILE A 85 7.58 22.56 -6.64
CA ILE A 85 8.85 22.10 -7.20
C ILE A 85 9.61 23.22 -7.91
N LEU A 86 8.92 24.09 -8.67
CA LEU A 86 9.55 25.26 -9.30
C LEU A 86 10.18 26.19 -8.26
N SER A 87 9.55 26.36 -7.10
CA SER A 87 10.09 27.20 -6.02
C SER A 87 11.46 26.71 -5.50
N ILE A 88 11.75 25.41 -5.63
CA ILE A 88 13.04 24.80 -5.25
C ILE A 88 14.04 24.94 -6.40
N LEU A 89 13.58 24.77 -7.64
CA LEU A 89 14.43 24.87 -8.83
C LEU A 89 14.91 26.31 -9.10
N GLN A 90 14.11 27.30 -8.72
CA GLN A 90 14.37 28.72 -8.97
C GLN A 90 15.14 29.41 -7.85
N ASP A 91 15.31 28.78 -6.68
CA ASP A 91 16.06 29.35 -5.57
C ASP A 91 17.49 28.78 -5.52
N PRO A 92 18.49 29.50 -6.08
CA PRO A 92 19.88 29.03 -6.12
C PRO A 92 20.58 29.10 -4.75
N THR A 93 20.01 29.84 -3.78
CA THR A 93 20.57 29.97 -2.43
C THR A 93 20.09 28.88 -1.49
N LEU A 94 19.04 28.17 -1.88
CA LEU A 94 18.44 27.11 -1.09
C LEU A 94 19.42 25.95 -0.88
N THR A 95 19.65 25.62 0.37
CA THR A 95 20.41 24.44 0.78
C THR A 95 19.58 23.69 1.80
N LEU A 96 18.98 22.57 1.38
CA LEU A 96 18.21 21.67 2.25
C LEU A 96 19.10 20.61 2.90
N ALA A 97 20.41 20.62 2.61
CA ALA A 97 21.37 19.72 3.21
C ALA A 97 21.30 19.83 4.73
N ILE A 98 20.89 18.74 5.37
CA ILE A 98 21.15 18.52 6.78
C ILE A 98 22.65 18.27 6.85
N GLU A 99 23.44 19.33 6.93
CA GLU A 99 24.82 19.19 7.34
C GLU A 99 24.80 18.61 8.75
N ALA A 100 24.96 17.29 8.85
CA ALA A 100 25.56 16.72 10.05
C ALA A 100 26.81 17.56 10.33
N PRO A 101 27.10 17.93 11.59
CA PRO A 101 28.28 18.70 11.91
C PRO A 101 29.51 17.85 11.61
N ASN A 102 29.91 17.82 10.34
CA ASN A 102 31.22 17.43 9.87
C ASN A 102 32.14 18.57 10.30
N LYS A 103 32.35 18.67 11.61
CA LYS A 103 33.54 19.28 12.19
C LYS A 103 34.70 18.44 11.67
N GLY A 104 35.15 18.82 10.49
CA GLY A 104 36.35 18.31 9.88
C GLY A 104 37.47 18.36 10.90
N LEU A 105 37.97 17.18 11.24
CA LEU A 105 39.26 16.95 11.88
C LEU A 105 40.41 17.64 11.09
N LYS A 106 40.15 18.12 9.86
CA LYS A 106 41.10 18.79 8.97
C LYS A 106 41.17 20.32 9.12
N LYS A 107 40.29 20.98 9.91
CA LYS A 107 40.31 22.46 10.08
C LYS A 107 41.01 22.96 11.36
N LYS A 108 41.44 22.07 12.26
CA LYS A 108 42.09 22.47 13.53
C LYS A 108 43.58 22.84 13.42
N PHE A 109 44.24 22.59 12.28
CA PHE A 109 45.66 22.92 12.10
C PHE A 109 45.94 24.20 11.32
N ASN A 110 45.00 24.72 10.53
CA ASN A 110 45.19 25.99 9.77
C ASN A 110 44.66 27.24 10.48
N GLY A 111 44.11 27.12 11.69
CA GLY A 111 43.44 28.21 12.41
C GLY A 111 44.30 29.02 13.38
N LEU A 112 45.58 28.67 13.57
CA LEU A 112 46.44 29.31 14.57
C LEU A 112 47.15 30.60 14.10
N PHE A 113 46.95 31.03 12.84
CA PHE A 113 47.66 32.18 12.25
C PHE A 113 46.80 33.29 11.63
N ALA A 114 45.50 33.39 11.92
CA ALA A 114 44.67 34.49 11.41
C ALA A 114 43.89 35.20 12.53
N ARG A 115 44.59 36.10 13.21
CA ARG A 115 44.05 37.06 14.18
C ARG A 115 43.74 38.39 13.47
N LYS A 116 42.46 38.74 13.26
CA LYS A 116 41.88 40.09 13.48
C LYS A 116 40.42 40.22 12.98
N GLN A 117 39.54 40.65 13.90
CA GLN A 117 38.46 41.67 13.78
C GLN A 117 37.41 41.56 12.65
N ILE A 118 36.12 41.92 12.78
CA ILE A 118 35.18 42.35 13.83
C ILE A 118 33.77 42.40 13.15
N ASN A 119 32.70 42.15 13.92
CA ASN A 119 31.28 42.52 13.74
C ASN A 119 30.44 42.01 12.54
N SER A 120 29.56 41.03 12.82
CA SER A 120 28.13 41.07 12.44
C SER A 120 27.37 39.94 13.14
N THR A 121 26.90 40.20 14.37
CA THR A 121 26.06 39.31 15.18
C THR A 121 24.58 39.50 14.90
N HIS A 122 24.17 39.50 13.63
CA HIS A 122 22.74 39.44 13.26
C HIS A 122 22.35 38.31 12.30
N ASN A 123 23.31 37.57 11.71
CA ASN A 123 23.00 36.52 10.72
C ASN A 123 23.04 35.08 11.28
N ILE A 124 23.44 34.88 12.54
CA ILE A 124 23.69 33.53 13.10
C ILE A 124 22.43 32.90 13.72
N LEU A 125 21.37 33.68 13.99
CA LEU A 125 20.12 33.18 14.58
C LEU A 125 18.99 32.90 13.59
N GLN A 126 19.10 33.32 12.32
CA GLN A 126 18.11 32.96 11.28
C GLN A 126 18.43 31.59 10.64
N LEU A 127 19.72 31.31 10.37
CA LEU A 127 20.16 30.06 9.73
C LEU A 127 19.88 28.78 10.55
N LYS A 128 19.72 28.88 11.86
CA LYS A 128 19.46 27.71 12.74
C LYS A 128 17.97 27.35 12.85
N VAL A 129 17.09 28.28 12.49
CA VAL A 129 15.64 28.08 12.41
C VAL A 129 15.26 27.65 10.99
N ASP A 130 15.93 28.17 9.96
CA ASP A 130 15.63 27.85 8.56
C ASP A 130 16.04 26.43 8.15
N ALA A 131 17.21 25.91 8.56
CA ALA A 131 17.70 24.61 8.07
C ALA A 131 16.79 23.40 8.42
N ASN A 132 16.00 23.49 9.49
CA ASN A 132 15.09 22.41 9.93
C ASN A 132 13.61 22.70 9.59
N ILE A 133 13.26 23.95 9.29
CA ILE A 133 11.89 24.37 8.98
C ILE A 133 11.67 24.44 7.47
N THR A 134 12.65 24.87 6.69
CA THR A 134 12.51 25.02 5.24
C THR A 134 12.18 23.70 4.51
N PRO A 135 12.84 22.55 4.76
CA PRO A 135 12.43 21.30 4.13
C PRO A 135 11.02 20.89 4.56
N ARG A 136 10.65 21.09 5.83
CA ARG A 136 9.29 20.79 6.34
C ARG A 136 8.22 21.64 5.66
N VAL A 137 8.46 22.94 5.47
CA VAL A 137 7.53 23.85 4.79
C VAL A 137 7.33 23.46 3.33
N ARG A 138 8.38 22.99 2.64
CA ARG A 138 8.27 22.56 1.23
C ARG A 138 7.61 21.19 1.08
N VAL A 139 7.93 20.23 1.95
CA VAL A 139 7.23 18.94 2.04
C VAL A 139 5.75 19.20 2.31
N LYS A 140 5.43 20.02 3.33
CA LYS A 140 4.06 20.43 3.63
C LYS A 140 3.38 21.10 2.44
N GLY A 141 4.07 21.98 1.74
CA GLY A 141 3.53 22.63 0.53
C GLY A 141 3.17 21.65 -0.59
N ILE A 142 3.95 20.57 -0.77
CA ILE A 142 3.63 19.50 -1.74
C ILE A 142 2.43 18.69 -1.25
N VAL A 143 2.42 18.28 0.02
CA VAL A 143 1.33 17.50 0.60
C VAL A 143 0.02 18.31 0.58
N ASP A 144 0.06 19.58 0.98
CA ASP A 144 -1.10 20.49 0.96
C ASP A 144 -1.60 20.71 -0.47
N ALA A 145 -0.70 20.82 -1.46
CA ALA A 145 -1.09 20.97 -2.86
C ALA A 145 -1.83 19.72 -3.37
N ILE A 146 -1.31 18.53 -3.06
CA ILE A 146 -1.97 17.26 -3.41
C ILE A 146 -3.29 17.14 -2.65
N PHE A 147 -3.31 17.41 -1.35
CA PHE A 147 -4.52 17.30 -0.52
C PHE A 147 -5.64 18.24 -0.99
N LYS A 148 -5.31 19.48 -1.33
CA LYS A 148 -6.28 20.47 -1.85
C LYS A 148 -6.93 20.02 -3.17
N THR A 149 -6.26 19.18 -3.95
CA THR A 149 -6.86 18.60 -5.15
C THR A 149 -7.87 17.51 -4.78
N THR A 150 -7.56 16.71 -3.76
CA THR A 150 -8.50 15.69 -3.29
C THR A 150 -9.79 16.26 -2.66
N GLU A 151 -9.75 17.47 -2.09
CA GLU A 151 -10.95 18.16 -1.56
C GLU A 151 -11.93 18.59 -2.66
N LYS A 152 -11.43 18.91 -3.85
CA LYS A 152 -12.26 19.27 -4.99
C LYS A 152 -12.52 18.03 -5.84
N THR A 153 -13.70 17.44 -5.68
CA THR A 153 -14.13 16.23 -6.42
C THR A 153 -13.94 16.34 -7.93
N SER A 154 -13.95 17.56 -8.50
CA SER A 154 -13.75 17.81 -9.93
C SER A 154 -12.29 17.88 -10.39
N SER A 155 -11.30 17.86 -9.48
CA SER A 155 -9.91 18.09 -9.86
C SER A 155 -9.11 16.80 -10.09
N VAL A 156 -9.55 15.67 -9.52
CA VAL A 156 -8.98 14.35 -9.82
C VAL A 156 -9.76 13.75 -11.00
N PRO A 157 -9.09 13.37 -12.11
CA PRO A 157 -9.77 12.72 -13.21
C PRO A 157 -10.49 11.42 -12.79
N ASP A 158 -11.77 11.27 -13.14
CA ASP A 158 -12.60 10.10 -12.80
C ASP A 158 -11.96 8.77 -13.22
N ALA A 159 -11.25 8.76 -14.35
CA ALA A 159 -10.56 7.57 -14.84
C ALA A 159 -9.46 7.12 -13.86
N ILE A 160 -8.74 8.05 -13.23
CA ILE A 160 -7.71 7.77 -12.22
C ILE A 160 -8.40 7.25 -10.96
N LEU A 161 -9.50 7.86 -10.52
CA LEU A 161 -10.26 7.38 -9.34
C LEU A 161 -10.77 5.96 -9.53
N LYS A 162 -11.37 5.66 -10.69
CA LYS A 162 -11.83 4.30 -11.03
C LYS A 162 -10.68 3.31 -11.07
N PHE A 163 -9.53 3.72 -11.61
CA PHE A 163 -8.33 2.90 -11.60
C PHE A 163 -7.83 2.62 -10.19
N LEU A 164 -7.68 3.64 -9.34
CA LEU A 164 -7.21 3.46 -7.95
C LEU A 164 -8.17 2.57 -7.15
N SER A 165 -9.48 2.75 -7.32
CA SER A 165 -10.49 1.86 -6.73
C SER A 165 -10.32 0.42 -7.21
N LYS A 166 -10.10 0.20 -8.52
CA LYS A 166 -9.83 -1.14 -9.07
C LYS A 166 -8.52 -1.73 -8.55
N LEU A 167 -7.48 -0.92 -8.43
CA LEU A 167 -6.16 -1.32 -7.94
C LEU A 167 -6.22 -1.79 -6.49
N ALA A 168 -7.06 -1.13 -5.69
CA ALA A 168 -7.32 -1.47 -4.30
C ALA A 168 -8.56 -2.35 -4.11
N SER A 169 -8.96 -3.12 -5.12
CA SER A 169 -10.05 -4.09 -5.02
C SER A 169 -9.52 -5.50 -4.73
N ASP A 170 -10.39 -6.37 -4.22
CA ASP A 170 -10.13 -7.80 -4.12
C ASP A 170 -10.04 -8.46 -5.52
N GLY A 171 -9.27 -9.54 -5.60
CA GLY A 171 -9.12 -10.34 -6.81
C GLY A 171 -8.19 -9.74 -7.86
N VAL A 172 -7.31 -8.80 -7.48
CA VAL A 172 -6.31 -8.22 -8.39
C VAL A 172 -5.07 -9.10 -8.41
N TYR A 173 -4.61 -9.44 -9.61
CA TYR A 173 -3.30 -10.07 -9.84
C TYR A 173 -2.29 -8.99 -10.23
N PHE A 174 -1.30 -8.77 -9.36
CA PHE A 174 -0.21 -7.86 -9.65
C PHE A 174 0.87 -8.54 -10.50
N PRO A 175 1.53 -7.80 -11.42
CA PRO A 175 2.66 -8.33 -12.17
C PRO A 175 3.80 -8.77 -11.25
N PRO A 176 4.60 -9.78 -11.65
CA PRO A 176 5.79 -10.16 -10.92
C PRO A 176 6.70 -8.93 -10.78
N GLU A 177 7.32 -8.79 -9.62
CA GLU A 177 8.22 -7.67 -9.29
C GLU A 177 7.56 -6.29 -9.16
N TYR A 178 6.26 -6.15 -9.42
CA TYR A 178 5.59 -4.86 -9.23
C TYR A 178 5.57 -4.43 -7.76
N LEU A 179 5.27 -5.37 -6.85
CA LEU A 179 5.22 -5.13 -5.41
C LEU A 179 6.57 -5.40 -4.74
N SER A 180 6.97 -4.54 -3.81
CA SER A 180 8.11 -4.78 -2.92
C SER A 180 7.78 -5.83 -1.86
N GLU A 181 8.79 -6.38 -1.19
CA GLU A 181 8.56 -7.38 -0.13
C GLU A 181 7.81 -6.78 1.07
N GLU A 182 8.03 -5.51 1.36
CA GLU A 182 7.33 -4.78 2.42
C GLU A 182 5.84 -4.61 2.07
N GLU A 183 5.53 -4.28 0.82
CA GLU A 183 4.14 -4.17 0.36
C GLU A 183 3.45 -5.53 0.32
N LYS A 184 4.14 -6.58 -0.14
CA LYS A 184 3.62 -7.95 -0.08
C LYS A 184 3.32 -8.36 1.36
N SER A 185 4.13 -7.93 2.32
CA SER A 185 3.90 -8.23 3.74
C SER A 185 2.67 -7.52 4.32
N GLY A 186 2.31 -6.35 3.77
CA GLY A 186 1.12 -5.59 4.16
C GLY A 186 -0.16 -6.01 3.44
N LEU A 187 -0.06 -6.89 2.43
CA LEU A 187 -1.17 -7.35 1.61
C LEU A 187 -1.50 -8.82 1.89
N GLU A 188 -2.75 -9.18 1.68
CA GLU A 188 -3.20 -10.56 1.79
C GLU A 188 -3.53 -11.11 0.41
N PHE A 189 -3.09 -12.34 0.16
CA PHE A 189 -3.26 -13.00 -1.13
C PHE A 189 -4.02 -14.32 -0.98
N ASN A 190 -4.79 -14.67 -2.00
CA ASN A 190 -5.41 -15.98 -2.11
C ASN A 190 -4.36 -17.03 -2.55
N VAL A 191 -4.78 -18.30 -2.62
CA VAL A 191 -3.92 -19.43 -3.03
C VAL A 191 -3.38 -19.28 -4.46
N LEU A 192 -4.00 -18.42 -5.27
CA LEU A 192 -3.62 -18.13 -6.65
C LEU A 192 -2.80 -16.82 -6.78
N GLY A 193 -2.55 -16.09 -5.69
CA GLY A 193 -1.81 -14.83 -5.70
C GLY A 193 -2.63 -13.57 -5.97
N ALA A 194 -3.96 -13.64 -5.98
CA ALA A 194 -4.83 -12.46 -6.10
C ALA A 194 -5.05 -11.79 -4.73
N THR A 195 -5.18 -10.46 -4.69
CA THR A 195 -5.47 -9.71 -3.47
C THR A 195 -6.77 -10.15 -2.78
N ARG A 196 -6.79 -10.03 -1.45
CA ARG A 196 -7.97 -10.25 -0.60
C ARG A 196 -8.04 -9.23 0.52
N ASN A 197 -9.23 -9.08 1.10
CA ASN A 197 -9.48 -8.27 2.29
C ASN A 197 -9.02 -6.81 2.11
N MET A 198 -9.22 -6.28 0.90
CA MET A 198 -8.98 -4.89 0.52
C MET A 198 -10.13 -3.95 0.93
N SER A 199 -11.11 -4.45 1.69
CA SER A 199 -12.30 -3.70 2.09
C SER A 199 -11.95 -2.36 2.75
N VAL A 200 -12.74 -1.34 2.39
CA VAL A 200 -12.65 0.04 2.91
C VAL A 200 -13.34 0.17 4.28
N ASP A 201 -14.12 -0.84 4.69
CA ASP A 201 -14.98 -0.78 5.88
C ASP A 201 -14.24 -1.01 7.21
N ASP A 202 -12.97 -1.43 7.17
CA ASP A 202 -12.15 -1.49 8.39
C ASP A 202 -11.67 -0.07 8.78
N LEU A 203 -11.81 0.25 10.06
CA LEU A 203 -11.34 1.50 10.70
C LEU A 203 -9.85 1.80 10.44
N SER A 204 -9.11 0.81 9.91
CA SER A 204 -7.79 0.95 9.32
C SER A 204 -7.90 0.76 7.80
N HIS A 205 -8.00 1.85 7.03
CA HIS A 205 -7.84 1.88 5.57
C HIS A 205 -6.42 1.50 5.12
N SER A 206 -5.70 0.66 5.87
CA SER A 206 -4.26 0.44 5.76
C SER A 206 -3.88 -0.15 4.41
N ARG A 207 -4.59 -1.17 3.91
CA ARG A 207 -4.29 -1.84 2.63
C ARG A 207 -4.66 -0.99 1.42
N PHE A 208 -5.81 -0.32 1.46
CA PHE A 208 -6.20 0.66 0.43
C PHE A 208 -5.17 1.80 0.34
N ASN A 209 -4.80 2.37 1.49
CA ASN A 209 -3.81 3.44 1.58
C ASN A 209 -2.44 2.95 1.12
N LEU A 210 -2.02 1.73 1.49
CA LEU A 210 -0.77 1.12 1.06
C LEU A 210 -0.66 1.11 -0.46
N VAL A 211 -1.61 0.49 -1.14
CA VAL A 211 -1.55 0.34 -2.61
C VAL A 211 -1.69 1.68 -3.31
N THR A 212 -2.60 2.54 -2.83
CA THR A 212 -2.86 3.84 -3.43
C THR A 212 -1.69 4.81 -3.24
N LEU A 213 -1.18 4.96 -2.02
CA LEU A 213 -0.04 5.84 -1.73
C LEU A 213 1.23 5.32 -2.38
N ALA A 214 1.45 4.01 -2.39
CA ALA A 214 2.64 3.47 -3.02
C ALA A 214 2.61 3.62 -4.55
N PHE A 215 1.44 3.60 -5.18
CA PHE A 215 1.31 3.96 -6.59
C PHE A 215 1.51 5.46 -6.82
N VAL A 216 0.71 6.31 -6.17
CA VAL A 216 0.66 7.76 -6.42
C VAL A 216 1.96 8.45 -5.99
N LEU A 217 2.48 8.14 -4.80
CA LEU A 217 3.64 8.83 -4.25
C LEU A 217 4.93 8.07 -4.54
N ALA A 218 5.04 6.80 -4.13
CA ALA A 218 6.31 6.08 -4.21
C ALA A 218 6.72 5.73 -5.65
N ARG A 219 5.77 5.39 -6.53
CA ARG A 219 6.05 5.05 -7.93
C ARG A 219 5.94 6.23 -8.88
N VAL A 220 4.92 7.08 -8.74
CA VAL A 220 4.69 8.20 -9.67
C VAL A 220 5.39 9.48 -9.20
N ALA A 221 4.98 10.07 -8.08
CA ALA A 221 5.41 11.41 -7.71
C ALA A 221 6.90 11.52 -7.36
N VAL A 222 7.39 10.68 -6.44
CA VAL A 222 8.76 10.77 -5.93
C VAL A 222 9.80 10.56 -7.04
N PRO A 223 9.75 9.48 -7.84
CA PRO A 223 10.79 9.23 -8.83
C PRO A 223 10.74 10.18 -10.03
N ASN A 224 9.54 10.52 -10.50
CA ASN A 224 9.37 11.19 -11.79
C ASN A 224 9.16 12.70 -11.68
N LEU A 225 8.58 13.16 -10.58
CA LEU A 225 8.20 14.56 -10.43
C LEU A 225 9.07 15.30 -9.43
N VAL A 226 9.53 14.62 -8.37
CA VAL A 226 10.40 15.22 -7.34
C VAL A 226 11.87 15.01 -7.68
N LEU A 227 12.29 13.77 -7.96
CA LEU A 227 13.69 13.46 -8.28
C LEU A 227 14.10 13.90 -9.69
N GLN A 228 13.16 13.88 -10.64
CA GLN A 228 13.44 14.18 -12.06
C GLN A 228 12.44 15.14 -12.71
N PRO A 229 12.16 16.32 -12.11
CA PRO A 229 11.13 17.24 -12.59
C PRO A 229 11.27 17.66 -14.07
N TRP A 230 12.51 17.73 -14.56
CA TRP A 230 12.81 18.09 -15.95
C TRP A 230 12.27 17.08 -16.98
N THR A 231 12.10 15.81 -16.60
CA THR A 231 11.52 14.77 -17.48
C THR A 231 10.03 15.01 -17.75
N CYS A 232 9.35 15.71 -16.83
CA CYS A 232 7.93 16.02 -16.89
C CYS A 232 7.67 17.49 -17.26
N GLY A 233 8.69 18.19 -17.76
CA GLY A 233 8.56 19.59 -18.18
C GLY A 233 8.37 20.58 -17.02
N ILE A 234 8.74 20.20 -15.79
CA ILE A 234 8.77 21.11 -14.63
C ILE A 234 10.17 21.73 -14.57
N GLY A 235 10.23 23.06 -14.73
CA GLY A 235 11.49 23.81 -14.82
C GLY A 235 12.08 23.81 -16.23
N GLY A 236 13.41 23.92 -16.31
CA GLY A 236 14.15 23.78 -17.57
C GLY A 236 14.26 22.31 -18.01
N ARG A 237 14.46 22.08 -19.31
CA ARG A 237 14.73 20.73 -19.87
C ARG A 237 16.11 20.18 -19.48
N VAL A 238 16.96 21.02 -18.88
CA VAL A 238 18.32 20.68 -18.47
C VAL A 238 18.32 20.28 -17.01
N ARG A 239 19.07 19.22 -16.68
CA ARG A 239 19.29 18.78 -15.31
C ARG A 239 19.88 19.94 -14.47
N PRO A 240 19.34 20.22 -13.27
CA PRO A 240 19.77 21.34 -12.45
C PRO A 240 21.17 21.09 -11.84
N ALA A 241 21.75 22.14 -11.25
CA ALA A 241 23.04 22.03 -10.57
C ALA A 241 23.01 20.99 -9.44
N LYS A 242 24.18 20.40 -9.12
CA LYS A 242 24.32 19.32 -8.13
C LYS A 242 23.72 19.65 -6.76
N GLN A 243 23.81 20.91 -6.33
CA GLN A 243 23.22 21.39 -5.08
C GLN A 243 21.69 21.28 -5.08
N VAL A 244 21.05 21.74 -6.16
CA VAL A 244 19.59 21.65 -6.34
C VAL A 244 19.16 20.17 -6.43
N GLU A 245 19.93 19.33 -7.12
CA GLU A 245 19.67 17.89 -7.13
C GLU A 245 19.77 17.27 -5.73
N GLY A 246 20.72 17.70 -4.90
CA GLY A 246 20.81 17.32 -3.48
C GLY A 246 19.55 17.70 -2.70
N ASN A 247 19.02 18.91 -2.92
CA ASN A 247 17.78 19.36 -2.30
C ASN A 247 16.58 18.51 -2.71
N LEU A 248 16.46 18.18 -4.00
CA LEU A 248 15.39 17.32 -4.51
C LEU A 248 15.47 15.90 -3.93
N LYS A 249 16.68 15.35 -3.72
CA LYS A 249 16.87 14.05 -3.07
C LYS A 249 16.39 14.06 -1.61
N ILE A 250 16.73 15.11 -0.85
CA ILE A 250 16.29 15.23 0.54
C ILE A 250 14.76 15.34 0.60
N LEU A 251 14.16 16.12 -0.31
CA LEU A 251 12.71 16.24 -0.41
C LEU A 251 12.05 14.90 -0.77
N ALA A 252 12.61 14.18 -1.73
CA ALA A 252 12.16 12.85 -2.13
C ALA A 252 12.24 11.85 -0.97
N THR A 253 13.34 11.82 -0.23
CA THR A 253 13.49 10.98 0.96
C THR A 253 12.46 11.33 2.02
N ALA A 254 12.25 12.61 2.31
CA ALA A 254 11.26 13.05 3.30
C ALA A 254 9.82 12.65 2.91
N LEU A 255 9.45 12.85 1.64
CA LEU A 255 8.14 12.41 1.13
C LEU A 255 7.98 10.89 1.19
N TYR A 256 9.01 10.14 0.81
CA TYR A 256 8.99 8.68 0.87
C TYR A 256 8.82 8.18 2.31
N VAL A 257 9.58 8.72 3.26
CA VAL A 257 9.45 8.37 4.69
C VAL A 257 8.06 8.69 5.21
N LEU A 258 7.47 9.84 4.87
CA LEU A 258 6.09 10.17 5.26
C LEU A 258 5.08 9.16 4.72
N CYS A 259 5.26 8.66 3.50
CA CYS A 259 4.39 7.62 2.94
C CYS A 259 4.46 6.34 3.78
N MET A 260 5.66 5.97 4.22
CA MET A 260 5.90 4.78 5.03
C MET A 260 5.39 4.91 6.47
N GLU A 261 5.30 6.13 7.01
CA GLU A 261 4.75 6.39 8.35
C GLU A 261 3.20 6.43 8.34
N VAL A 262 2.59 6.94 7.27
CA VAL A 262 1.13 7.04 7.12
C VAL A 262 0.49 5.67 6.84
N VAL A 263 1.23 4.79 6.18
CA VAL A 263 0.86 3.39 6.01
C VAL A 263 1.56 2.63 7.14
N PRO A 264 0.90 2.34 8.28
CA PRO A 264 1.47 1.44 9.26
C PRO A 264 1.56 0.05 8.61
N PHE A 265 2.68 -0.20 7.93
CA PHE A 265 3.11 -1.55 7.65
C PHE A 265 3.31 -2.17 9.02
N LEU A 266 2.66 -3.32 9.25
CA LEU A 266 2.54 -4.08 10.50
C LEU A 266 1.19 -3.89 11.22
N PRO A 267 0.25 -4.85 11.10
CA PRO A 267 -0.36 -5.36 12.32
C PRO A 267 0.78 -5.80 13.24
N GLU A 268 0.78 -5.36 14.50
CA GLU A 268 1.69 -5.90 15.51
C GLU A 268 1.69 -7.42 15.40
N LYS A 269 2.87 -8.03 15.28
CA LYS A 269 2.98 -9.49 15.37
C LYS A 269 2.21 -9.91 16.63
N PRO A 270 1.21 -10.81 16.56
CA PRO A 270 0.61 -11.33 17.77
C PRO A 270 1.74 -11.94 18.60
N SER A 271 1.96 -11.37 19.78
CA SER A 271 2.91 -11.89 20.75
C SER A 271 2.36 -13.23 21.22
N TYR A 272 2.71 -14.31 20.51
CA TYR A 272 2.51 -15.64 21.07
C TYR A 272 3.35 -15.70 22.36
N PRO A 273 2.74 -15.97 23.53
CA PRO A 273 3.51 -16.16 24.74
C PRO A 273 4.51 -17.29 24.48
N ASN A 274 5.79 -16.97 24.64
CA ASN A 274 6.87 -17.94 24.49
C ASN A 274 6.64 -19.08 25.50
N PRO A 275 6.35 -20.33 25.05
CA PRO A 275 6.12 -21.43 25.97
C PRO A 275 7.39 -21.85 26.73
N ARG A 276 8.55 -21.23 26.45
CA ARG A 276 9.83 -21.49 27.12
C ARG A 276 10.17 -20.48 28.22
N ALA A 277 9.27 -19.57 28.59
CA ALA A 277 9.48 -18.63 29.69
C ALA A 277 8.93 -19.13 31.05
N VAL A 278 8.52 -20.41 31.13
CA VAL A 278 8.24 -21.07 32.40
C VAL A 278 9.21 -22.24 32.55
N SER A 279 10.36 -21.94 33.12
CA SER A 279 11.27 -22.92 33.73
C SER A 279 11.82 -22.30 35.00
#